data_AF-A0A816XKU4-F1
#
_entry.id   AF-A0A816XKU4-F1
#
_cell.length_a   1.000
_cell.length_b   1.000
_cell.length_c   1.000
_cell.angle_alpha   90.00
_cell.angle_beta   90.00
_cell.angle_gamma   90.00
#
_symmetry.space_group_name_H-M   'P 1'
#
loop_
_entity.id
_entity.type
_entity.pdbx_description
1 polymer ?
#
loop_
_entity_poly.entity_id
_entity_poly.type
_entity_poly.pdbx_seq_one_letter_code
_entity_poly.pdbx_strand_id
1 'polypeptide(L)'
;MKTLVDSKQYEKALKLFIEQSQISTDFTINMAIKACTKLHDYQQGVSIKEKLSPKTLDNPYIQTSLINFYMQCHKIDHGYDLFSKIVNKSYPMYASMFKGLITNNVSEKVLDLFDEMTIEPDSVTLTVLFKAKAIEQLVAFPHESNRKLTF
;
A
#
# COMPACT_ATOMS: atom_id res chain seq x y z
N MET A 1 -13.01 -7.93 -16.58
CA MET A 1 -11.79 -7.51 -15.85
C MET A 1 -12.04 -7.39 -14.34
N LYS A 2 -12.99 -6.57 -13.85
CA LYS A 2 -13.41 -6.57 -12.41
C LYS A 2 -13.67 -7.99 -11.88
N THR A 3 -14.49 -8.74 -12.62
CA THR A 3 -14.84 -10.14 -12.34
C THR A 3 -13.64 -11.06 -12.15
N LEU A 4 -12.54 -10.82 -12.88
CA LEU A 4 -11.33 -11.63 -12.81
C LEU A 4 -10.52 -11.32 -11.56
N VAL A 5 -10.39 -10.03 -11.22
CA VAL A 5 -9.72 -9.61 -9.97
C VAL A 5 -10.50 -10.09 -8.75
N ASP A 6 -11.83 -9.98 -8.78
CA ASP A 6 -12.70 -10.48 -7.71
C ASP A 6 -12.60 -12.01 -7.58
N SER A 7 -12.44 -12.72 -8.71
CA SER A 7 -12.19 -14.17 -8.75
C SER A 7 -10.72 -14.57 -8.52
N LYS A 8 -9.85 -13.65 -8.09
CA LYS A 8 -8.41 -13.85 -7.86
C LYS A 8 -7.60 -14.34 -9.06
N GLN A 9 -8.13 -14.20 -10.28
CA GLN A 9 -7.46 -14.55 -11.53
C GLN A 9 -6.57 -13.38 -12.02
N TYR A 10 -5.57 -13.01 -11.21
CA TYR A 10 -4.75 -11.81 -11.42
C TYR A 10 -3.92 -11.86 -12.70
N GLU A 11 -3.29 -12.99 -13.01
CA GLU A 11 -2.50 -13.17 -14.24
C GLU A 11 -3.36 -12.99 -15.50
N LYS A 12 -4.55 -13.58 -15.51
CA LYS A 12 -5.49 -13.43 -16.64
C LYS A 12 -6.01 -12.00 -16.76
N ALA A 13 -6.29 -11.35 -15.63
CA ALA A 13 -6.70 -9.95 -15.62
C ALA A 13 -5.59 -9.05 -16.21
N LEU A 14 -4.35 -9.32 -15.86
CA LEU A 14 -3.18 -8.58 -16.34
C LEU A 14 -2.91 -8.84 -17.84
N LYS A 15 -2.99 -10.10 -18.27
CA LYS A 15 -2.87 -10.48 -19.68
C LYS A 15 -3.93 -9.76 -20.55
N LEU A 16 -5.19 -9.78 -20.14
CA LEU A 16 -6.26 -9.08 -20.85
C LEU A 16 -6.04 -7.56 -20.89
N PHE A 17 -5.52 -6.97 -19.81
CA PHE A 17 -5.19 -5.55 -19.78
C PHE A 17 -4.08 -5.19 -20.80
N ILE A 18 -3.03 -6.01 -20.88
CA ILE A 18 -1.92 -5.81 -21.82
C ILE A 18 -2.42 -5.93 -23.27
N GLU A 19 -3.23 -6.95 -23.54
CA GLU A 19 -3.82 -7.19 -24.87
C GLU A 19 -4.76 -6.07 -25.33
N GLN A 20 -5.46 -5.40 -24.40
CA GLN A 20 -6.45 -4.35 -24.70
C GLN A 20 -5.96 -2.93 -24.37
N SER A 21 -4.65 -2.73 -24.26
CA SER A 21 -4.04 -1.51 -23.72
C SER A 21 -4.45 -0.21 -24.41
N GLN A 22 -4.91 -0.24 -25.68
CA GLN A 22 -5.38 0.95 -26.41
C GLN A 22 -6.71 1.54 -25.90
N ILE A 23 -7.50 0.81 -25.09
CA ILE A 23 -8.81 1.27 -24.55
C ILE A 23 -8.78 1.27 -23.02
N SER A 24 -7.65 1.69 -22.44
CA SER A 24 -7.45 1.67 -21.00
C SER A 24 -8.16 2.84 -20.32
N THR A 25 -9.18 2.55 -19.52
CA THR A 25 -9.81 3.49 -18.58
C THR A 25 -9.09 3.49 -17.23
N ASP A 26 -9.25 4.56 -16.43
CA ASP A 26 -8.75 4.62 -15.05
C ASP A 26 -9.21 3.41 -14.22
N PHE A 27 -10.45 2.95 -14.42
CA PHE A 27 -10.95 1.74 -13.79
C PHE A 27 -10.12 0.51 -14.17
N THR A 28 -9.81 0.36 -15.46
CA THR A 28 -9.03 -0.77 -15.94
C THR A 28 -7.58 -0.77 -15.47
N ILE A 29 -6.98 0.41 -15.43
CA ILE A 29 -5.62 0.65 -14.94
C ILE A 29 -5.53 0.32 -13.46
N ASN A 30 -6.49 0.79 -12.65
CA ASN A 30 -6.53 0.53 -11.21
C ASN A 30 -6.50 -0.98 -10.92
N MET A 31 -7.34 -1.75 -11.60
CA MET A 31 -7.36 -3.20 -11.40
C MET A 31 -6.10 -3.90 -11.91
N ALA A 32 -5.48 -3.43 -12.99
CA ALA A 32 -4.20 -3.96 -13.45
C ALA A 32 -3.09 -3.73 -12.41
N ILE A 33 -3.06 -2.55 -11.79
CA ILE A 33 -2.16 -2.25 -10.65
C ILE A 33 -2.47 -3.16 -9.46
N LYS A 34 -3.76 -3.41 -9.15
CA LYS A 34 -4.15 -4.35 -8.09
C LYS A 34 -3.72 -5.78 -8.40
N ALA A 35 -3.80 -6.22 -9.66
CA ALA A 35 -3.29 -7.51 -10.07
C ALA A 35 -1.77 -7.60 -9.87
N CYS A 36 -1.01 -6.58 -10.30
CA CYS A 36 0.44 -6.51 -10.05
C CYS A 36 0.78 -6.52 -8.56
N THR A 37 0.01 -5.80 -7.75
CA THR A 37 0.13 -5.79 -6.28
C THR A 37 -0.01 -7.21 -5.71
N LYS A 38 -1.02 -7.96 -6.15
CA LYS A 38 -1.31 -9.31 -5.65
C LYS A 38 -0.32 -10.36 -6.12
N LEU A 39 0.30 -10.14 -7.28
CA LEU A 39 1.35 -10.98 -7.83
C LEU A 39 2.75 -10.57 -7.33
N HIS A 40 2.86 -9.46 -6.59
CA HIS A 40 4.14 -8.82 -6.25
C HIS A 40 5.03 -8.55 -7.48
N ASP A 41 4.41 -8.32 -8.64
CA ASP A 41 5.10 -8.08 -9.91
C ASP A 41 5.47 -6.60 -10.03
N TYR A 42 6.63 -6.27 -9.46
CA TYR A 42 7.14 -4.91 -9.45
C TYR A 42 7.42 -4.38 -10.86
N GLN A 43 8.02 -5.21 -11.72
CA GLN A 43 8.44 -4.78 -13.06
C GLN A 43 7.23 -4.39 -13.92
N GLN A 44 6.20 -5.23 -13.92
CA GLN A 44 5.01 -4.96 -14.71
C GLN A 44 4.23 -3.76 -14.18
N GLY A 45 4.12 -3.61 -12.85
CA GLY A 45 3.43 -2.45 -12.26
C GLY A 45 4.13 -1.11 -12.56
N VAL A 46 5.47 -1.08 -12.55
CA VAL A 46 6.24 0.10 -12.97
C VAL A 46 6.03 0.39 -14.45
N SER A 47 6.08 -0.63 -15.32
CA SER A 47 5.85 -0.46 -16.76
C SER A 47 4.44 0.10 -17.05
N ILE A 48 3.43 -0.30 -16.27
CA ILE A 48 2.09 0.28 -16.37
C ILE A 48 2.14 1.76 -15.96
N LYS A 49 2.73 2.07 -14.80
CA LYS A 49 2.83 3.45 -14.27
C LYS A 49 3.54 4.41 -15.23
N GLU A 50 4.60 3.96 -15.90
CA GLU A 50 5.37 4.78 -16.87
C GLU A 50 4.58 5.16 -18.12
N LYS A 51 3.56 4.37 -18.48
CA LYS A 51 2.68 4.63 -19.62
C LYS A 51 1.49 5.53 -19.28
N LEU A 52 1.31 5.89 -18.01
CA LEU A 52 0.16 6.68 -17.58
C LEU A 52 0.37 8.17 -17.87
N SER A 53 -0.70 8.83 -18.32
CA SER A 53 -0.71 10.28 -18.47
C SER A 53 -0.67 10.99 -17.10
N PRO A 54 -0.15 12.23 -17.02
CA PRO A 54 -0.21 13.03 -15.80
C PRO A 54 -1.63 13.13 -15.22
N LYS A 55 -2.64 13.33 -16.08
CA LYS A 55 -4.06 13.40 -15.68
C LYS A 55 -4.52 12.11 -14.99
N THR A 56 -4.10 10.95 -15.47
CA THR A 56 -4.43 9.65 -14.84
C THR A 56 -3.69 9.47 -13.51
N LEU A 57 -2.44 9.94 -13.43
CA LEU A 57 -1.65 9.90 -12.20
C LEU A 57 -2.18 10.84 -11.11
N ASP A 58 -2.93 11.88 -11.47
CA ASP A 58 -3.62 12.76 -10.52
C ASP A 58 -4.93 12.15 -9.97
N ASN A 59 -5.38 11.00 -10.51
CA ASN A 59 -6.56 10.33 -10.00
C ASN A 59 -6.27 9.71 -8.61
N PRO A 60 -7.01 10.09 -7.54
CA PRO A 60 -6.74 9.64 -6.18
C PRO A 60 -6.88 8.12 -6.01
N TYR A 61 -7.74 7.47 -6.80
CA TYR A 61 -7.88 6.01 -6.78
C TYR A 61 -6.68 5.30 -7.40
N ILE A 62 -6.07 5.88 -8.43
CA ILE A 62 -4.82 5.37 -9.04
C ILE A 62 -3.66 5.58 -8.07
N GLN A 63 -3.53 6.78 -7.50
CA GLN A 63 -2.50 7.09 -6.51
C GLN A 63 -2.55 6.15 -5.30
N THR A 64 -3.74 5.94 -4.71
CA THR A 64 -3.93 4.99 -3.60
C THR A 64 -3.49 3.57 -4.00
N SER A 65 -3.83 3.15 -5.22
CA SER A 65 -3.49 1.81 -5.70
C SER A 65 -1.99 1.65 -5.96
N LEU A 66 -1.32 2.70 -6.46
CA LEU A 66 0.12 2.74 -6.66
C LEU A 66 0.88 2.76 -5.32
N ILE A 67 0.40 3.51 -4.32
CA ILE A 67 0.96 3.48 -2.95
C ILE A 67 0.90 2.05 -2.43
N ASN A 68 -0.30 1.44 -2.41
CA ASN A 68 -0.45 0.07 -1.95
C ASN A 68 0.41 -0.91 -2.76
N PHE A 69 0.52 -0.74 -4.08
CA PHE A 69 1.40 -1.54 -4.93
C PHE A 69 2.87 -1.47 -4.49
N TYR A 70 3.44 -0.27 -4.32
CA TYR A 70 4.82 -0.11 -3.88
C TYR A 70 5.05 -0.73 -2.49
N MET A 71 4.13 -0.51 -1.56
CA MET A 71 4.23 -1.06 -0.22
C MET A 71 4.20 -2.59 -0.21
N GLN A 72 3.32 -3.21 -1.00
CA GLN A 72 3.24 -4.67 -1.10
C GLN A 72 4.40 -5.29 -1.90
N CYS A 73 5.09 -4.51 -2.74
CA CYS A 73 6.31 -4.96 -3.44
C CYS A 73 7.60 -4.65 -2.65
N HIS A 74 7.50 -4.34 -1.35
CA HIS A 74 8.63 -4.00 -0.48
C HIS A 74 9.47 -2.80 -0.98
N LYS A 75 8.86 -1.87 -1.74
CA LYS A 75 9.49 -0.63 -2.21
C LYS A 75 8.99 0.56 -1.40
N ILE A 76 9.32 0.55 -0.11
CA ILE A 76 8.85 1.49 0.90
C ILE A 76 9.18 2.94 0.50
N ASP A 77 10.41 3.19 0.05
CA ASP A 77 10.86 4.53 -0.36
C ASP A 77 10.04 5.09 -1.53
N HIS A 78 9.66 4.25 -2.50
CA HIS A 78 8.82 4.67 -3.62
C HIS A 78 7.38 4.94 -3.17
N GLY A 79 6.87 4.17 -2.20
CA GLY A 79 5.58 4.41 -1.57
C GLY A 79 5.54 5.78 -0.88
N TYR A 80 6.57 6.09 -0.07
CA TYR A 80 6.72 7.39 0.59
C TYR A 80 6.91 8.54 -0.38
N ASP A 81 7.77 8.39 -1.39
CA ASP A 81 8.02 9.43 -2.38
C ASP A 81 6.70 9.83 -3.09
N LEU A 82 5.93 8.85 -3.55
CA LEU A 82 4.63 9.11 -4.15
C LEU A 82 3.66 9.75 -3.14
N PHE A 83 3.56 9.19 -1.93
CA PHE A 83 2.65 9.69 -0.91
C PHE A 83 2.96 11.14 -0.50
N SER A 84 4.24 11.47 -0.33
CA SER A 84 4.70 12.82 0.08
C SER A 84 4.32 13.90 -0.94
N LYS A 85 4.34 13.56 -2.23
CA LYS A 85 3.99 14.47 -3.35
C LYS A 85 2.49 14.74 -3.47
N ILE A 86 1.63 13.95 -2.83
CA ILE A 86 0.19 14.15 -2.87
C ILE A 86 -0.19 15.26 -1.89
N VAL A 87 -0.79 16.35 -2.40
CA VAL A 87 -1.25 17.47 -1.57
C VAL A 87 -2.49 17.07 -0.76
N ASN A 88 -3.53 16.58 -1.43
CA ASN A 88 -4.81 16.21 -0.80
C ASN A 88 -4.85 14.72 -0.49
N LYS A 89 -4.24 14.33 0.62
CA LYS A 89 -4.18 12.94 1.07
C LYS A 89 -5.55 12.48 1.58
N SER A 90 -6.02 11.35 1.09
CA SER A 90 -7.28 10.74 1.50
C SER A 90 -7.07 9.61 2.49
N TYR A 91 -8.10 9.28 3.25
CA TYR A 91 -8.08 8.17 4.20
C TYR A 91 -7.54 6.85 3.60
N PRO A 92 -8.01 6.39 2.42
CA PRO A 92 -7.48 5.16 1.82
C PRO A 92 -5.96 5.19 1.53
N MET A 93 -5.38 6.37 1.31
CA MET A 93 -3.93 6.52 1.10
C MET A 93 -3.15 6.30 2.40
N TYR A 94 -3.58 6.93 3.51
CA TYR A 94 -3.01 6.69 4.84
C TYR A 94 -3.15 5.23 5.24
N ALA A 95 -4.33 4.63 5.07
CA ALA A 95 -4.54 3.21 5.36
C ALA A 95 -3.62 2.29 4.56
N SER A 96 -3.35 2.62 3.29
CA SER A 96 -2.41 1.88 2.44
C SER A 96 -0.97 2.00 2.93
N MET A 97 -0.55 3.19 3.37
CA MET A 97 0.76 3.42 3.98
C MET A 97 0.90 2.64 5.29
N PHE A 98 -0.03 2.80 6.23
CA PHE A 98 0.02 2.13 7.53
C PHE A 98 0.07 0.61 7.37
N LYS A 99 -0.83 0.04 6.55
CA LYS A 99 -0.80 -1.39 6.27
C LYS A 99 0.55 -1.80 5.69
N GLY A 100 1.05 -1.04 4.73
CA GLY A 100 2.35 -1.24 4.11
C GLY A 100 3.48 -1.30 5.12
N LEU A 101 3.59 -0.28 5.97
CA LEU A 101 4.62 -0.15 7.00
C LEU A 101 4.62 -1.32 7.98
N ILE A 102 3.43 -1.67 8.49
CA ILE A 102 3.24 -2.82 9.38
C ILE A 102 3.70 -4.11 8.69
N THR A 103 3.29 -4.35 7.44
CA THR A 103 3.67 -5.57 6.71
C THR A 103 5.15 -5.62 6.31
N ASN A 104 5.83 -4.47 6.31
CA ASN A 104 7.25 -4.36 6.00
C ASN A 104 8.13 -4.30 7.27
N ASN A 105 7.56 -4.48 8.46
CA ASN A 105 8.25 -4.40 9.75
C ASN A 105 8.93 -3.04 10.00
N VAL A 106 8.31 -1.95 9.55
CA VAL A 106 8.75 -0.57 9.78
C VAL A 106 7.66 0.18 10.56
N SER A 107 7.18 -0.49 11.62
CA SER A 107 6.00 -0.09 12.39
C SER A 107 6.20 1.23 13.15
N GLU A 108 7.44 1.58 13.48
CA GLU A 108 7.82 2.84 14.13
C GLU A 108 7.35 4.05 13.32
N LYS A 109 7.46 3.99 11.98
CA LYS A 109 7.02 5.09 11.10
C LYS A 109 5.50 5.21 10.98
N VAL A 110 4.73 4.27 11.52
CA VAL A 110 3.26 4.35 11.53
C VAL A 110 2.81 5.47 12.46
N LEU A 111 3.47 5.64 13.60
CA LEU A 111 3.16 6.71 14.54
C LEU A 111 3.53 8.08 13.98
N ASP A 112 4.74 8.21 13.42
CA ASP A 112 5.18 9.45 12.77
C ASP A 112 4.16 9.88 11.69
N LEU A 113 3.74 8.94 10.84
CA LEU A 113 2.78 9.23 9.78
C LEU A 113 1.36 9.51 10.33
N PHE A 114 0.99 8.94 11.48
CA PHE A 114 -0.26 9.25 12.13
C PHE A 114 -0.27 10.69 12.67
N ASP A 115 0.83 11.13 13.27
CA ASP A 115 0.97 12.49 13.78
C ASP A 115 0.99 13.53 12.65
N GLU A 116 1.43 13.14 11.45
CA GLU A 116 1.36 13.97 10.23
C GLU A 116 -0.04 14.02 9.58
N MET A 117 -1.02 13.24 10.06
CA MET A 117 -2.35 13.21 9.45
C MET A 117 -3.06 14.57 9.54
N THR A 118 -3.36 15.14 8.37
CA THR A 118 -4.14 16.39 8.26
C THR A 118 -5.65 16.18 8.21
N ILE A 119 -6.10 14.93 8.29
CA ILE A 119 -7.51 14.54 8.24
C ILE A 119 -7.90 13.91 9.57
N GLU A 120 -9.14 14.15 10.01
CA GLU A 120 -9.64 13.54 11.24
C GLU A 120 -9.71 12.01 11.07
N PRO A 121 -9.06 11.23 11.97
CA PRO A 121 -9.02 9.79 11.84
C PRO A 121 -10.40 9.19 12.15
N ASP A 122 -10.93 8.39 11.22
CA ASP A 122 -12.13 7.60 11.49
C ASP A 122 -11.84 6.37 12.38
N SER A 123 -12.90 5.67 12.79
CA SER A 123 -12.80 4.48 13.64
C SER A 123 -11.93 3.36 13.05
N VAL A 124 -11.83 3.28 11.73
CA VAL A 124 -11.01 2.28 11.03
C VAL A 124 -9.54 2.69 11.06
N THR A 125 -9.19 3.99 10.91
CA THR A 125 -7.80 4.47 11.12
C THR A 125 -7.37 4.19 12.56
N LEU A 126 -8.23 4.52 13.53
CA LEU A 126 -7.92 4.28 14.93
C LEU A 126 -7.67 2.79 15.18
N THR A 127 -8.44 1.89 14.57
CA THR A 127 -8.21 0.44 14.67
C THR A 127 -6.84 0.02 14.09
N VAL A 128 -6.42 0.60 12.96
CA VAL A 128 -5.10 0.34 12.38
C VAL A 128 -3.98 0.88 13.28
N LEU A 129 -4.16 2.07 13.85
CA LEU A 129 -3.24 2.66 14.82
C LEU A 129 -3.10 1.81 16.08
N PHE A 130 -4.22 1.34 16.66
CA PHE A 130 -4.20 0.46 17.83
C PHE A 130 -3.43 -0.82 17.56
N LYS A 131 -3.57 -1.41 16.35
CA LYS A 131 -2.79 -2.58 15.94
C LYS A 131 -1.31 -2.25 15.81
N ALA A 132 -0.96 -1.10 15.24
CA ALA A 132 0.44 -0.66 15.12
C ALA A 132 1.09 -0.46 16.50
N LYS A 133 0.41 0.24 17.42
CA LYS A 133 0.87 0.43 18.81
C LYS A 133 0.99 -0.90 19.58
N ALA A 134 0.06 -1.83 19.38
CA ALA A 134 0.15 -3.16 20.00
C ALA A 134 1.38 -3.94 19.50
N ILE A 135 1.71 -3.84 18.20
CA ILE A 135 2.91 -4.47 17.63
C ILE A 135 4.18 -3.83 18.19
N GLU A 136 4.25 -2.50 18.28
CA GLU A 136 5.39 -1.79 18.88
C GLU A 136 5.62 -2.21 20.34
N GLN A 137 4.56 -2.28 21.15
CA GLN A 137 4.65 -2.74 22.53
C GLN A 137 5.15 -4.19 22.64
N LEU A 138 4.70 -5.09 21.77
CA LEU A 138 5.18 -6.47 21.74
C LEU A 138 6.67 -6.56 21.35
N VAL A 139 7.13 -5.71 20.44
CA VAL A 139 8.55 -5.62 20.04
C VAL A 139 9.41 -5.00 21.14
N ALA A 140 8.86 -4.08 21.95
CA ALA A 140 9.52 -3.50 23.12
C ALA A 140 9.68 -4.48 24.30
N PHE A 141 8.98 -5.63 24.27
CA PHE A 141 9.16 -6.74 25.21
C PHE A 141 9.82 -7.97 24.55
N PRO A 142 11.09 -7.92 24.09
CA PRO A 142 11.78 -9.12 23.66
C PRO A 142 12.28 -9.87 24.91
N HIS A 143 11.50 -10.84 25.38
CA HIS A 143 11.91 -11.90 26.31
C HIS A 143 12.78 -11.49 27.52
N GLU A 144 12.16 -11.05 28.62
CA GLU A 144 12.72 -11.25 29.98
C GLU A 144 12.62 -12.73 30.40
N SER A 145 13.17 -13.62 29.60
CA SER A 145 13.27 -15.06 29.91
C SER A 145 14.71 -15.52 29.70
N ASN A 146 15.67 -14.84 30.34
CA ASN A 146 17.01 -15.40 30.61
C ASN A 146 17.86 -14.60 31.64
N ARG A 147 17.28 -13.99 32.68
CA ARG A 147 18.05 -13.84 33.93
C ARG A 147 17.85 -15.10 34.77
N LYS A 148 18.64 -16.12 34.44
CA LYS A 148 18.92 -17.22 35.34
C LYS A 148 19.37 -16.63 36.68
N LEU A 149 18.62 -16.97 37.72
CA LEU A 149 19.13 -17.05 39.08
C LEU A 149 20.50 -17.72 39.02
N THR A 150 21.54 -16.97 39.36
CA THR A 150 22.86 -17.54 39.66
C THR A 150 23.21 -17.06 41.07
N PHE A 151 22.86 -17.97 42.00
CA PHE A 151 23.26 -18.15 43.39
C PHE A 151 23.05 -17.01 44.38
#